data_AF-A0A0Q7N9D7-F1
#
_entry.id   AF-A0A0Q7N9D7-F1
#
_cell.length_a   1.000
_cell.length_b   1.000
_cell.length_c   1.000
_cell.angle_alpha   90.00
_cell.angle_beta   90.00
_cell.angle_gamma   90.00
#
_symmetry.space_group_name_H-M   'P 1'
#
loop_
_entity.id
_entity.type
_entity.pdbx_description
1 polymer ?
#
loop_
_entity_poly.entity_id
_entity_poly.type
_entity_poly.pdbx_seq_one_letter_code
_entity_poly.pdbx_strand_id
1 'polypeptide(L)' 'MPDPADITAPEIAAKYGRTLSTVQRQWMVRDEWPTPIGKRGRWNAYDPTAVDEAVYGRDARQLIVSTLDDIRE' A
#
# COMPACT_ATOMS: atom_id res chain seq x y z
N MET A 1 -17.84 15.56 -6.26
CA MET A 1 -16.49 15.05 -6.56
C MET A 1 -16.37 13.77 -5.74
N PRO A 2 -16.02 12.60 -6.29
CA PRO A 2 -15.92 11.41 -5.45
C PRO A 2 -14.61 11.46 -4.65
N ASP A 3 -14.66 12.10 -3.49
CA ASP A 3 -13.67 12.01 -2.41
C ASP A 3 -14.06 10.82 -1.50
N PRO A 4 -13.10 10.11 -0.89
CA PRO A 4 -12.77 8.78 -1.37
C PRO A 4 -13.39 7.63 -0.56
N ALA A 5 -13.80 6.57 -1.26
CA ALA A 5 -14.10 5.30 -0.61
C ALA A 5 -12.84 4.78 0.08
N ASP A 6 -12.97 4.48 1.37
CA ASP A 6 -11.93 3.85 2.18
C ASP A 6 -11.38 2.61 1.45
N ILE A 7 -10.06 2.57 1.34
CA ILE A 7 -9.35 1.57 0.56
C ILE A 7 -8.73 0.55 1.51
N THR A 8 -8.95 -0.72 1.18
CA THR A 8 -8.45 -1.84 1.98
C THR A 8 -7.13 -2.39 1.44
N ALA A 9 -6.39 -3.13 2.27
CA ALA A 9 -5.14 -3.79 1.87
C ALA A 9 -5.18 -4.50 0.48
N PRO A 10 -6.21 -5.30 0.13
CA PRO A 10 -6.31 -5.90 -1.20
C PRO A 10 -6.57 -4.89 -2.32
N GLU A 11 -7.30 -3.80 -2.06
CA GLU A 11 -7.51 -2.72 -3.03
C GLU A 11 -6.24 -1.90 -3.26
N ILE A 12 -5.44 -1.67 -2.21
CA ILE A 12 -4.08 -1.10 -2.31
C ILE A 12 -3.24 -1.99 -3.23
N ALA A 13 -3.20 -3.29 -2.95
CA ALA A 13 -2.45 -4.26 -3.75
C ALA A 13 -2.86 -4.20 -5.23
N ALA A 14 -4.17 -4.20 -5.51
CA ALA A 14 -4.69 -4.09 -6.88
C ALA A 14 -4.36 -2.74 -7.55
N LYS A 15 -4.49 -1.61 -6.83
CA LYS A 15 -4.21 -0.27 -7.34
C LYS A 15 -2.75 -0.09 -7.76
N TYR A 16 -1.81 -0.64 -6.98
CA TYR A 16 -0.37 -0.52 -7.24
C TYR A 16 0.23 -1.74 -7.98
N GLY A 17 -0.60 -2.70 -8.42
CA GLY A 17 -0.13 -3.89 -9.14
C GLY A 17 0.80 -4.79 -8.31
N ARG A 18 0.60 -4.86 -6.99
CA ARG A 18 1.43 -5.64 -6.06
C ARG A 18 0.64 -6.75 -5.39
N THR A 19 1.36 -7.70 -4.79
CA THR A 19 0.75 -8.78 -4.02
C THR A 19 0.34 -8.30 -2.62
N LEU A 20 -0.80 -8.79 -2.13
CA LEU A 20 -1.30 -8.46 -0.78
C LEU A 20 -0.29 -8.77 0.31
N SER A 21 0.42 -9.90 0.20
CA SER A 21 1.48 -10.29 1.13
C SER A 21 2.61 -9.25 1.21
N THR A 22 2.95 -8.62 0.09
CA THR A 22 3.96 -7.55 0.05
C THR A 22 3.48 -6.32 0.79
N VAL A 23 2.24 -5.89 0.54
CA VAL A 23 1.63 -4.76 1.26
C VAL A 23 1.60 -5.04 2.76
N GLN A 24 1.15 -6.22 3.18
CA GLN A 24 1.06 -6.55 4.61
C GLN A 24 2.43 -6.70 5.30
N ARG A 25 3.40 -7.35 4.67
CA ARG A 25 4.69 -7.68 5.31
C ARG A 25 5.76 -6.63 5.13
N GLN A 26 5.70 -5.84 4.06
CA GLN A 26 6.72 -4.83 3.76
C GLN A 26 6.22 -3.39 3.96
N TRP A 27 4.91 -3.16 3.83
CA TRP A 27 4.36 -1.80 3.92
C TRP A 27 3.74 -1.58 5.31
N MET A 28 2.77 -2.41 5.70
CA MET A 28 2.03 -2.25 6.97
C MET A 28 2.84 -2.44 8.26
N VAL A 29 4.02 -3.04 8.19
CA VAL A 29 4.90 -3.25 9.36
C VAL A 29 5.74 -2.03 9.71
N ARG A 30 5.72 -0.99 8.87
CA ARG A 30 6.58 0.18 9.01
C ARG A 30 5.85 1.31 9.72
N ASP A 31 6.62 2.09 10.49
CA ASP A 31 6.13 3.26 11.22
C ASP A 31 5.58 4.36 10.30
N GLU A 32 6.07 4.44 9.06
CA GLU A 32 5.59 5.40 8.04
C GLU A 32 4.21 5.04 7.45
N TRP A 33 3.67 3.87 7.78
CA TRP A 33 2.39 3.42 7.24
C TRP A 33 1.21 4.16 7.91
N PRO A 34 0.22 4.63 7.14
CA PRO A 34 -0.90 5.38 7.70
C PRO A 34 -1.69 4.55 8.71
N THR A 35 -2.17 5.23 9.76
CA THR A 35 -3.06 4.60 10.74
C THR A 35 -4.39 4.27 10.06
N PRO A 36 -4.96 3.07 10.28
CA PRO A 36 -6.25 2.74 9.70
C PRO A 36 -7.33 3.69 10.22
N ILE A 37 -8.07 4.30 9.29
CA ILE A 37 -9.20 5.19 9.59
C ILE A 37 -10.44 4.42 10.05
N GLY A 38 -10.45 3.10 9.82
CA GLY A 38 -11.53 2.22 10.24
C GLY A 38 -11.29 0.78 9.85
N LYS A 39 -12.37 0.00 9.85
CA LYS A 39 -12.37 -1.40 9.40
C LYS A 39 -13.55 -1.65 8.47
N ARG A 40 -13.27 -2.32 7.36
CA ARG A 40 -14.25 -2.78 6.38
C ARG A 40 -14.33 -4.31 6.45
N GLY A 41 -15.24 -4.81 7.29
CA GLY A 41 -15.34 -6.23 7.63
C GLY A 41 -14.08 -6.73 8.35
N ARG A 42 -13.33 -7.63 7.72
CA ARG A 42 -12.06 -8.16 8.26
C ARG A 42 -10.87 -7.25 7.97
N TRP A 43 -10.97 -6.34 7.00
CA TRP A 43 -9.85 -5.55 6.54
C TRP A 43 -9.79 -4.19 7.21
N ASN A 44 -8.57 -3.73 7.48
CA ASN A 44 -8.34 -2.34 7.87
C ASN A 44 -8.59 -1.44 6.65
N ALA A 45 -9.33 -0.36 6.90
CA ALA A 45 -9.61 0.69 5.93
C ALA A 45 -8.61 1.82 6.12
N TYR A 46 -8.05 2.30 5.02
CA TYR A 46 -7.08 3.39 4.99
C TYR A 46 -7.58 4.50 4.08
N ASP A 47 -7.12 5.72 4.36
CA ASP A 47 -7.33 6.84 3.46
C ASP A 47 -6.45 6.67 2.21
N PRO A 48 -7.01 6.76 0.99
CA PRO A 48 -6.24 6.56 -0.23
C PRO A 48 -5.15 7.60 -0.41
N THR A 49 -5.37 8.85 0.01
CA THR A 49 -4.39 9.93 -0.11
C THR A 49 -3.21 9.67 0.82
N ALA A 50 -3.48 9.29 2.07
CA ALA A 50 -2.42 8.95 3.02
C ALA A 50 -1.62 7.69 2.59
N VAL A 51 -2.29 6.70 1.99
CA VAL A 51 -1.61 5.55 1.37
C VAL A 51 -0.78 6.00 0.17
N ASP A 52 -1.31 6.89 -0.66
CA ASP A 52 -0.59 7.47 -1.79
C ASP A 52 0.68 8.16 -1.34
N GLU A 53 0.62 9.03 -0.32
CA GLU A 53 1.77 9.74 0.22
C GLU A 53 2.84 8.78 0.77
N ALA A 54 2.41 7.75 1.52
CA ALA A 54 3.31 6.72 2.04
C ALA A 54 3.96 5.89 0.91
N VAL A 55 3.22 5.62 -0.18
CA VAL A 55 3.72 4.83 -1.31
C VAL A 55 4.57 5.67 -2.25
N TYR A 56 4.17 6.89 -2.62
CA TYR A 56 4.92 7.79 -3.51
C TYR A 56 6.16 8.37 -2.83
N GLY A 57 6.09 8.71 -1.55
CA GLY A 57 7.27 9.06 -0.75
C GLY A 57 8.31 7.93 -0.73
N ARG A 58 7.84 6.68 -0.83
CA ARG A 58 8.65 5.48 -0.96
C ARG A 58 9.11 5.20 -2.39
N ASP A 59 8.30 5.43 -3.41
CA ASP A 59 8.61 5.11 -4.82
C ASP A 59 9.85 5.88 -5.30
N ALA A 60 9.99 7.13 -4.86
CA ALA A 60 11.20 7.94 -5.05
C ALA A 60 12.47 7.27 -4.50
N ARG A 61 12.35 6.37 -3.51
CA ARG A 61 13.46 5.63 -2.90
C ARG A 61 13.58 4.18 -3.37
N GLN A 62 12.52 3.59 -3.89
CA GLN A 62 12.46 2.16 -4.27
C GLN A 62 12.69 1.90 -5.77
N LEU A 63 12.65 2.94 -6.62
CA LEU A 63 13.02 2.87 -8.04
C LEU A 63 14.47 2.40 -8.29
N ILE A 64 15.29 2.31 -7.23
CA ILE A 64 16.68 1.86 -7.26
C ILE A 64 16.86 0.38 -6.87
N VAL A 65 15.86 -0.26 -6.24
CA VAL A 65 16.01 -1.59 -5.60
C VAL A 65 15.16 -2.70 -6.22
N SER A 66 14.05 -2.38 -6.90
CA SER A 66 13.06 -3.40 -7.27
C SER A 66 13.21 -4.02 -8.67
N THR A 67 14.21 -3.66 -9.46
CA THR A 67 14.51 -4.37 -10.73
C THR A 67 15.17 -5.74 -10.50
N LEU A 68 15.66 -6.04 -9.29
CA LEU A 68 16.43 -7.27 -9.03
C LEU A 68 15.60 -8.47 -8.50
N ASP A 69 14.35 -8.28 -8.08
CA ASP A 69 13.53 -9.33 -7.43
C ASP A 69 12.55 -10.03 -8.38
N ASP A 70 12.41 -9.56 -9.63
CA ASP A 70 11.46 -10.08 -10.63
C ASP A 70 12.06 -11.20 -11.51
N ILE A 71 13.36 -11.51 -11.40
CA ILE A 71 14.01 -12.64 -12.11
C ILE A 71 14.12 -13.85 -11.17
N ARG A 72 12.99 -14.31 -10.64
CA ARG A 72 12.94 -15.63 -10.01
C ARG A 72 11.55 -16.27 -10.14
N GLU A 73 11.23 -16.67 -11.36
CA GLU A 73 10.56 -17.95 -11.64
C GLU A 73 11.07 -18.54 -12.96
#